data_AF-A0AAW2KFE3-F1
#
_entry.id   AF-A0AAW2KFE3-F1
#
_cell.length_a   1.000
_cell.length_b   1.000
_cell.length_c   1.000
_cell.angle_alpha   90.00
_cell.angle_beta   90.00
_cell.angle_gamma   90.00
#
_symmetry.space_group_name_H-M   'P 1'
#
loop_
_entity.id
_entity.type
_entity.pdbx_description
1 polymer ?
#
loop_
_entity_poly.entity_id
_entity_poly.type
_entity_poly.pdbx_seq_one_letter_code
_entity_poly.pdbx_strand_id
1 'polypeptide(L)'
;MGRTMSKMYATSCENFSADAPKDNPVSDMLADTFGRLHTYLRISLTERCNLRCQYCMPAEGVELTPSPQLLSQNEIVRLANLFVSSGVTKIRLTGGEPTIRKDIEEICLQLSNLSGLKTLCYDD
;
A
#
# COMPACT_ATOMS: atom_id res chain seq x y z
N MET A 1 -42.00 -61.04 -8.44
CA MET A 1 -40.79 -60.61 -7.72
C MET A 1 -39.85 -59.94 -8.71
N GLY A 2 -39.74 -58.61 -8.66
CA GLY A 2 -38.60 -57.83 -9.20
C GLY A 2 -38.51 -57.55 -10.70
N ARG A 3 -39.06 -56.40 -11.13
CA ARG A 3 -38.68 -55.45 -12.22
C ARG A 3 -39.93 -54.60 -12.50
N THR A 4 -39.95 -53.26 -12.46
CA THR A 4 -39.36 -52.37 -13.45
C THR A 4 -39.50 -50.90 -13.00
N MET A 5 -38.50 -50.08 -13.35
CA MET A 5 -38.41 -48.62 -13.55
C MET A 5 -39.63 -47.71 -13.32
N SER A 6 -39.42 -46.62 -12.57
CA SER A 6 -39.96 -45.25 -12.75
C SER A 6 -39.52 -44.40 -11.55
N LYS A 7 -38.93 -43.20 -11.66
CA LYS A 7 -39.42 -42.04 -12.39
C LYS A 7 -38.27 -41.06 -12.64
N MET A 8 -38.17 -40.60 -13.88
CA MET A 8 -37.55 -39.33 -14.24
C MET A 8 -38.20 -38.18 -13.49
N TYR A 9 -37.41 -37.28 -12.93
CA TYR A 9 -37.77 -35.87 -12.78
C TYR A 9 -36.60 -35.05 -13.30
N ALA A 10 -36.72 -34.59 -14.54
CA ALA A 10 -35.98 -33.46 -15.04
C ALA A 10 -36.71 -32.20 -14.58
N THR A 11 -36.01 -31.27 -13.92
CA THR A 11 -36.41 -29.86 -13.95
C THR A 11 -35.16 -28.97 -13.79
N SER A 12 -34.79 -28.38 -14.92
CA SER A 12 -34.13 -27.07 -15.09
C SER A 12 -32.90 -26.77 -14.22
N CYS A 13 -31.70 -26.98 -14.80
CA CYS A 13 -30.55 -26.15 -14.46
C CYS A 13 -30.82 -24.74 -14.97
N GLU A 14 -31.29 -23.85 -14.09
CA GLU A 14 -31.31 -22.43 -14.40
C GLU A 14 -29.87 -21.93 -14.42
N ASN A 15 -29.44 -21.47 -15.58
CA ASN A 15 -28.15 -20.84 -15.82
C ASN A 15 -28.01 -19.63 -14.88
N PHE A 16 -27.21 -19.79 -13.83
CA PHE A 16 -26.63 -18.65 -13.14
C PHE A 16 -25.71 -17.94 -14.12
N SER A 17 -26.20 -16.84 -14.71
CA SER A 17 -25.39 -15.94 -15.50
C SER A 17 -24.15 -15.60 -14.70
N ALA A 18 -22.98 -15.89 -15.27
CA ALA A 18 -21.69 -15.55 -14.70
C ALA A 18 -21.41 -14.06 -14.90
N ASP A 19 -22.27 -13.20 -14.36
CA ASP A 19 -21.95 -11.80 -14.13
C ASP A 19 -21.37 -11.70 -12.72
N ALA A 20 -20.13 -12.18 -12.59
CA ALA A 20 -19.33 -11.91 -11.41
C ALA A 20 -19.24 -10.39 -11.26
N PRO A 21 -19.50 -9.82 -10.06
CA PRO A 21 -19.18 -8.43 -9.81
C PRO A 21 -17.69 -8.29 -10.11
N LYS A 22 -17.33 -7.40 -11.05
CA LYS A 22 -15.95 -6.94 -11.15
C LYS A 22 -15.73 -6.02 -9.95
N ASP A 23 -15.63 -6.63 -8.78
CA ASP A 23 -15.12 -6.00 -7.58
C ASP A 23 -13.66 -5.72 -7.88
N ASN A 24 -13.39 -4.53 -8.41
CA ASN A 24 -12.10 -3.92 -8.18
C ASN A 24 -12.19 -3.43 -6.72
N PRO A 25 -11.56 -4.12 -5.74
CA PRO A 25 -11.80 -3.81 -4.32
C PRO A 25 -11.16 -2.49 -3.88
N VAL A 26 -10.58 -1.74 -4.81
CA VAL A 26 -10.04 -0.41 -4.57
C VAL A 26 -11.18 0.58 -4.76
N SER A 27 -11.86 0.89 -3.65
CA SER A 27 -12.75 2.05 -3.57
C SER A 27 -12.05 3.27 -4.19
N ASP A 28 -12.73 3.97 -5.10
CA ASP A 28 -12.17 5.15 -5.79
C ASP A 28 -11.53 6.17 -4.83
N MET A 29 -11.99 6.20 -3.58
CA MET A 29 -11.47 7.07 -2.53
C MET A 29 -11.23 6.29 -1.23
N LEU A 30 -10.01 6.39 -0.71
CA LEU A 30 -9.62 5.82 0.59
C LEU A 30 -10.21 6.66 1.74
N ALA A 31 -11.35 6.22 2.28
CA ALA A 31 -12.05 6.89 3.38
C ALA A 31 -12.09 6.00 4.65
N ASP A 32 -11.96 6.60 5.83
CA ASP A 32 -12.16 5.88 7.09
C ASP A 32 -13.62 5.85 7.54
N THR A 33 -13.89 5.17 8.67
CA THR A 33 -15.23 5.05 9.27
C THR A 33 -15.80 6.37 9.79
N PHE A 34 -14.98 7.41 9.93
CA PHE A 34 -15.39 8.76 10.30
C PHE A 34 -15.60 9.66 9.06
N GLY A 35 -15.45 9.12 7.84
CA GLY A 35 -15.63 9.84 6.59
C GLY A 35 -14.45 10.74 6.20
N ARG A 36 -13.27 10.59 6.83
CA ARG A 36 -12.06 11.35 6.46
C ARG A 36 -11.41 10.71 5.23
N LEU A 37 -11.05 11.54 4.26
CA LEU A 37 -10.34 11.10 3.06
C LEU A 37 -8.83 11.06 3.31
N HIS A 38 -8.21 9.91 3.06
CA HIS A 38 -6.76 9.73 3.15
C HIS A 38 -6.10 10.22 1.87
N THR A 39 -5.74 11.50 1.85
CA THR A 39 -5.05 12.14 0.71
C THR A 39 -3.53 12.21 0.87
N TYR A 40 -3.01 11.79 2.03
CA TYR A 40 -1.63 11.97 2.45
C TYR A 40 -1.00 10.67 2.96
N LEU A 41 0.14 10.30 2.38
CA LEU A 41 0.92 9.12 2.74
C LEU A 41 2.29 9.52 3.28
N ARG A 42 2.62 9.06 4.48
CA ARG A 42 3.95 9.20 5.08
C ARG A 42 4.67 7.85 4.99
N ILE A 43 5.83 7.81 4.34
CA ILE A 43 6.63 6.60 4.19
C ILE A 43 7.90 6.75 5.04
N SER A 44 8.08 5.88 6.03
CA SER A 44 9.33 5.79 6.79
C SER A 44 10.29 4.87 6.05
N LEU A 45 11.39 5.42 5.54
CA LEU A 45 12.33 4.69 4.67
C LEU A 45 13.47 4.03 5.42
N THR A 46 13.85 4.59 6.56
CA THR A 46 15.02 4.21 7.36
C THR A 46 14.82 4.70 8.78
N GLU A 47 15.41 4.02 9.75
CA GLU A 47 15.46 4.47 11.16
C GLU A 47 16.79 5.17 11.48
N ARG A 48 17.76 5.10 10.56
CA ARG A 48 19.07 5.72 10.73
C ARG A 48 18.97 7.22 10.58
N CYS A 49 19.59 7.95 11.51
CA CYS A 49 19.73 9.39 11.50
C CYS A 49 21.19 9.77 11.81
N ASN A 50 21.68 10.83 11.16
CA ASN A 50 23.00 11.44 11.40
C ASN A 50 22.99 12.38 12.62
N LEU A 51 21.82 12.70 13.16
CA LEU A 51 21.63 13.50 14.37
C LEU A 51 21.31 12.62 15.60
N ARG A 52 21.50 13.21 16.79
CA ARG A 52 21.18 12.61 18.10
C ARG A 52 20.32 13.56 18.91
N CYS A 53 19.08 13.72 18.45
CA CYS A 53 18.11 14.62 19.08
C CYS A 53 17.60 14.01 20.39
N GLN A 54 17.73 14.74 21.51
CA GLN A 54 17.40 14.23 22.86
C GLN A 54 15.98 13.63 22.98
N TYR A 55 15.01 14.18 22.27
CA TYR A 55 13.61 13.72 22.31
C TYR A 55 13.26 12.62 21.29
N CYS A 56 14.17 12.28 20.37
CA CYS A 56 13.90 11.37 19.26
C CYS A 56 14.93 10.24 19.17
N MET A 57 16.21 10.57 19.17
CA MET A 57 17.33 9.64 19.07
C MET A 57 18.34 9.99 20.18
N PRO A 58 18.20 9.40 21.39
CA PRO A 58 19.08 9.69 22.52
C PRO A 58 20.54 9.28 22.25
N ALA A 59 21.47 9.75 23.08
CA ALA A 59 22.90 9.54 22.86
C ALA A 59 23.30 8.06 22.90
N GLU A 60 22.66 7.31 23.78
CA GLU A 60 22.73 5.85 23.90
C GLU A 60 22.20 5.10 22.65
N GLY A 61 21.51 5.81 21.75
CA GLY A 61 20.93 5.25 20.53
C GLY A 61 19.64 4.47 20.79
N VAL A 62 19.10 3.91 19.72
CA VAL A 62 17.95 3.00 19.74
C VAL A 62 18.31 1.72 19.01
N GLU A 63 17.63 0.62 19.34
CA GLU A 63 17.76 -0.62 18.58
C GLU A 63 17.17 -0.39 17.18
N LEU A 64 17.96 -0.71 16.14
CA LEU A 64 17.57 -0.48 14.76
C LEU A 64 17.12 -1.78 14.11
N THR A 65 16.03 -1.69 13.35
CA THR A 65 15.54 -2.75 12.51
C THR A 65 16.61 -3.15 11.47
N PRO A 66 16.96 -4.44 11.36
CA PRO A 66 17.88 -4.92 10.35
C PRO A 66 17.41 -4.56 8.93
N SER A 67 18.35 -4.18 8.05
CA SER A 67 18.01 -3.75 6.68
C SER A 67 17.10 -4.73 5.90
N PRO A 68 17.21 -6.06 6.01
CA PRO A 68 16.31 -6.99 5.31
C PRO A 68 14.85 -6.97 5.77
N GLN A 69 14.56 -6.38 6.93
CA GLN A 69 13.21 -6.25 7.47
C GLN A 69 12.56 -4.91 7.07
N LEU A 70 13.34 -4.00 6.47
CA LEU A 70 12.82 -2.76 5.90
C LEU A 70 12.27 -3.01 4.49
N LEU A 71 11.29 -2.19 4.10
CA LEU A 71 10.71 -2.28 2.76
C LEU A 71 11.79 -2.01 1.70
N SER A 72 11.85 -2.91 0.73
CA SER A 72 12.63 -2.72 -0.49
C SER A 72 12.06 -1.58 -1.32
N GLN A 73 12.89 -1.01 -2.18
CA GLN A 73 12.50 0.01 -3.15
C GLN A 73 11.26 -0.40 -3.96
N ASN A 74 11.25 -1.64 -4.47
CA ASN A 74 10.14 -2.16 -5.27
C ASN A 74 8.82 -2.22 -4.46
N GLU A 75 8.88 -2.62 -3.19
CA GLU A 75 7.71 -2.65 -2.32
C GLU A 75 7.20 -1.25 -2.02
N ILE A 76 8.09 -0.30 -1.75
CA ILE A 76 7.74 1.11 -1.50
C ILE A 76 6.97 1.67 -2.70
N VAL A 77 7.51 1.50 -3.91
CA VAL A 77 6.90 2.04 -5.14
C VAL A 77 5.58 1.34 -5.44
N ARG A 78 5.50 0.02 -5.25
CA ARG A 78 4.26 -0.74 -5.41
C ARG A 78 3.17 -0.22 -4.47
N LEU A 79 3.48 -0.05 -3.19
CA LEU A 79 2.54 0.47 -2.21
C LEU A 79 2.13 1.90 -2.53
N ALA A 80 3.09 2.78 -2.85
CA ALA A 80 2.81 4.15 -3.22
C ALA A 80 1.87 4.23 -4.43
N ASN A 81 2.10 3.42 -5.46
CA ASN A 81 1.23 3.37 -6.64
C ASN A 81 -0.21 2.96 -6.27
N LEU A 82 -0.38 1.94 -5.42
CA LEU A 82 -1.70 1.53 -4.94
C LEU A 82 -2.41 2.66 -4.19
N PHE A 83 -1.71 3.34 -3.28
CA PHE A 83 -2.27 4.44 -2.51
C PHE A 83 -2.63 5.65 -3.39
N VAL A 84 -1.76 6.03 -4.33
CA VAL A 84 -2.02 7.13 -5.27
C VAL A 84 -3.22 6.79 -6.17
N SER A 85 -3.32 5.54 -6.63
CA SER A 85 -4.47 5.05 -7.40
C SER A 85 -5.77 5.06 -6.57
N SER A 86 -5.68 5.07 -5.24
CA SER A 86 -6.80 5.11 -4.30
C SER A 86 -7.14 6.54 -3.80
N GLY A 87 -6.51 7.57 -4.37
CA GLY A 87 -6.80 8.99 -4.04
C GLY A 87 -5.74 9.72 -3.21
N VAL A 88 -4.62 9.09 -2.86
CA VAL A 88 -3.49 9.82 -2.24
C VAL A 88 -2.87 10.76 -3.25
N THR A 89 -2.71 12.03 -2.85
CA THR A 89 -2.15 13.08 -3.72
C THR A 89 -0.83 13.64 -3.20
N LYS A 90 -0.47 13.36 -1.95
CA LYS A 90 0.77 13.82 -1.32
C LYS A 90 1.52 12.67 -0.66
N ILE A 91 2.79 12.52 -0.99
CA ILE A 91 3.72 11.59 -0.33
C ILE A 91 4.81 12.40 0.40
N ARG A 92 5.06 12.04 1.66
CA ARG A 92 6.21 12.53 2.43
C ARG A 92 7.12 11.38 2.82
N LEU A 93 8.38 11.48 2.43
CA LEU A 93 9.44 10.53 2.76
C LEU A 93 10.10 10.94 4.08
N THR A 94 10.18 10.01 5.01
CA THR A 94 10.51 10.27 6.42
C THR A 94 11.30 9.11 7.02
N GLY A 95 11.52 9.13 8.33
CA GLY A 95 12.12 8.05 9.09
C GLY A 95 13.01 8.61 10.19
N GLY A 96 14.27 8.17 10.22
CA GLY A 96 15.37 8.98 10.73
C GLY A 96 15.65 10.10 9.74
N GLU A 97 16.78 10.03 9.06
CA GLU A 97 17.13 10.97 7.98
C GLU A 97 16.99 10.27 6.62
N PRO A 98 15.99 10.64 5.77
CA PRO A 98 15.76 10.00 4.48
C PRO A 98 16.98 9.98 3.56
N THR A 99 17.78 11.05 3.58
CA THR A 99 18.93 11.22 2.66
C THR A 99 20.10 10.25 2.95
N ILE A 100 20.10 9.58 4.11
CA ILE A 100 21.11 8.55 4.44
C ILE A 100 20.89 7.25 3.65
N ARG A 101 19.67 7.02 3.15
CA ARG A 101 19.35 5.82 2.38
C ARG A 101 19.94 5.90 0.98
N LYS A 102 20.73 4.89 0.59
CA LYS A 102 21.53 4.91 -0.65
C LYS A 102 20.71 4.98 -1.94
N ASP A 103 19.53 4.37 -1.94
CA ASP A 103 18.59 4.28 -3.07
C ASP A 103 17.53 5.41 -3.06
N ILE A 104 17.72 6.47 -2.26
CA ILE A 104 16.71 7.55 -2.12
C ILE A 104 16.42 8.27 -3.44
N GLU A 105 17.45 8.55 -4.24
CA GLU A 105 17.27 9.24 -5.52
C GLU A 105 16.42 8.43 -6.49
N GLU A 106 16.65 7.12 -6.55
CA GLU A 106 15.89 6.21 -7.41
C GLU A 106 14.44 6.06 -6.93
N ILE A 107 14.22 5.99 -5.61
CA ILE A 107 12.87 6.00 -5.02
C ILE A 107 12.15 7.29 -5.42
N CYS A 108 12.78 8.45 -5.24
CA CYS A 108 12.19 9.74 -5.60
C CYS A 108 11.83 9.82 -7.09
N LEU A 109 12.72 9.36 -7.97
CA LEU A 109 12.48 9.32 -9.42
C LEU A 109 11.30 8.42 -9.79
N GLN A 110 11.21 7.23 -9.20
CA GLN A 110 10.11 6.31 -9.46
C GLN A 110 8.79 6.86 -8.93
N LEU A 111 8.80 7.47 -7.74
CA LEU A 111 7.61 8.09 -7.15
C LEU A 111 7.13 9.33 -7.92
N SER A 112 8.04 10.15 -8.45
CA SER A 112 7.67 11.33 -9.25
C SER A 112 6.96 10.98 -10.56
N ASN A 113 7.12 9.74 -11.04
CA ASN A 113 6.47 9.24 -12.25
C ASN A 113 5.06 8.66 -12.01
N LEU A 114 4.58 8.64 -10.76
CA LEU A 114 3.25 8.10 -10.45
C LEU A 114 2.15 9.05 -10.91
N SER A 115 1.26 8.55 -11.77
CA SER A 115 0.10 9.32 -12.24
C SER A 115 -0.89 9.58 -11.10
N GLY A 116 -1.14 10.85 -10.80
CA GLY A 116 -2.06 11.28 -9.74
C GLY A 116 -1.35 11.84 -8.50
N LEU A 117 -0.04 11.63 -8.37
CA LEU A 117 0.75 12.25 -7.31
C LEU A 117 0.95 13.75 -7.62
N LYS A 118 0.52 14.61 -6.71
CA LYS A 118 0.64 16.08 -6.84
C LYS A 118 1.84 16.65 -6.10
N THR A 119 2.24 16.01 -5.00
CA THR A 119 3.30 16.53 -4.14
C THR A 119 4.14 15.38 -3.60
N LEU A 120 5.44 15.47 -3.84
CA LEU A 120 6.47 14.63 -3.22
C LEU A 120 7.39 15.54 -2.39
N CYS A 121 7.64 15.17 -1.14
CA CYS A 121 8.51 15.91 -0.23
C CYS A 121 9.24 14.95 0.71
N TYR A 122 10.31 15.41 1.35
CA TYR A 122 10.98 14.70 2.44
C TYR A 122 11.01 15.57 3.70
N ASP A 123 11.15 14.93 4.86
CA ASP A 123 11.50 15.60 6.12
C ASP A 123 12.98 16.01 6.06
N ASP A 124 13.25 17.32 6.12
CA ASP A 124 14.56 17.91 6.44
C ASP A 124 14.69 18.14 7.95
#